data_AF-A0A0P5SI27-F1
#
_entry.id   AF-A0A0P5SI27-F1
#
_cell.length_a   1.000
_cell.length_b   1.000
_cell.length_c   1.000
_cell.angle_alpha   90.00
_cell.angle_beta   90.00
_cell.angle_gamma   90.00
#
_symmetry.space_group_name_H-M   'P 1'
#
loop_
_entity.id
_entity.type
_entity.pdbx_description
1 polymer ?
#
loop_
_entity_poly.entity_id
_entity_poly.type
_entity_poly.pdbx_seq_one_letter_code
_entity_poly.pdbx_strand_id
1 'polypeptide(L)'
;MFFHRYSLFLCLAWFLCILTSLAEELWRGDVTGRMNIGITASGFDQIRLDCGSNNFQVVIETKADFKGVIYTRGSFYSRKPPCFLDANGGRRFRLRIPYDECKVEDDEEKFQITLILQHDKELIMPGDGAFALECDLTNKDTKTFKV
;
A
#
# COMPACT_ATOMS: atom_id res chain seq x y z
N MET A 1 13.98 -10.30 55.79
CA MET A 1 14.76 -9.56 54.76
C MET A 1 14.60 -10.13 53.33
N PHE A 2 13.48 -10.81 53.01
CA PHE A 2 13.25 -11.43 51.67
C PHE A 2 12.18 -10.71 50.82
N PHE A 3 11.24 -10.00 51.45
CA PHE A 3 10.13 -9.32 50.76
C PHE A 3 10.58 -8.12 49.89
N HIS A 4 11.65 -7.43 50.28
CA HIS A 4 12.11 -6.24 49.58
C HIS A 4 12.79 -6.56 48.23
N ARG A 5 13.42 -7.74 48.12
CA ARG A 5 14.08 -8.19 46.89
C ARG A 5 13.06 -8.56 45.81
N TYR A 6 11.95 -9.21 46.17
CA TYR A 6 10.88 -9.54 45.23
C TYR A 6 10.18 -8.30 44.65
N SER A 7 9.97 -7.27 45.47
CA SER A 7 9.39 -6.00 45.02
C SER A 7 10.28 -5.29 43.98
N LEU A 8 11.60 -5.31 44.18
CA LEU A 8 12.55 -4.72 43.24
C LEU A 8 12.57 -5.45 41.88
N PHE A 9 12.51 -6.79 41.88
CA PHE A 9 12.46 -7.58 40.65
C PHE A 9 11.17 -7.38 39.86
N LEU A 10 10.02 -7.26 40.55
CA LEU A 10 8.73 -6.97 39.90
C LEU A 10 8.72 -5.58 39.26
N CYS A 11 9.26 -4.56 39.94
CA CYS A 11 9.42 -3.23 39.34
C CYS A 11 10.34 -3.24 38.13
N LEU A 12 11.46 -3.97 38.18
CA LEU A 12 12.42 -4.02 37.08
C LEU A 12 11.82 -4.73 35.84
N ALA A 13 11.06 -5.80 36.05
CA ALA A 13 10.35 -6.50 34.98
C ALA A 13 9.27 -5.63 34.35
N TRP A 14 8.53 -4.86 35.17
CA TRP A 14 7.52 -3.93 34.68
C TRP A 14 8.16 -2.79 33.87
N PHE A 15 9.29 -2.26 34.33
CA PHE A 15 10.04 -1.23 33.62
C PHE A 15 10.63 -1.74 32.30
N LEU A 16 11.10 -3.00 32.25
CA LEU A 16 11.54 -3.63 30.99
C LEU A 16 10.39 -3.83 30.01
N CYS A 17 9.20 -4.24 30.46
CA CYS A 17 8.02 -4.38 29.59
C CYS A 17 7.62 -3.04 28.96
N ILE A 18 7.67 -1.94 29.73
CA ILE A 18 7.35 -0.60 29.22
C ILE A 18 8.39 -0.14 28.18
N LEU A 19 9.67 -0.48 28.37
CA LEU A 19 10.72 -0.19 27.38
C LEU A 19 10.51 -0.96 26.07
N THR A 20 10.06 -2.22 26.15
CA THR A 20 9.80 -3.03 24.95
C THR A 20 8.59 -2.53 24.14
N SER A 21 7.54 -2.04 24.79
CA SER A 21 6.36 -1.53 24.07
C SER A 21 6.63 -0.20 23.35
N LEU A 22 7.49 0.66 23.92
CA LEU A 22 7.89 1.92 23.28
C LEU A 22 8.73 1.70 22.00
N ALA A 23 9.54 0.64 21.96
CA ALA A 23 10.31 0.29 20.77
C ALA A 23 9.42 -0.20 19.61
N GLU A 24 8.30 -0.87 19.90
CA GLU A 24 7.37 -1.38 18.88
C GLU A 24 6.65 -0.25 18.12
N GLU A 25 6.38 0.88 18.79
CA GLU A 25 5.78 2.06 18.15
C GLU A 25 6.76 2.78 17.19
N LEU A 26 8.07 2.73 17.46
CA LEU A 26 9.08 3.38 16.61
C LEU A 26 9.25 2.67 15.25
N TRP A 27 9.07 1.35 15.20
CA TRP A 27 9.12 0.56 13.97
C TRP A 27 7.84 0.64 13.14
N ARG A 28 6.75 1.20 13.68
CA ARG A 28 5.52 1.55 12.92
C ARG A 28 5.60 2.92 12.26
N GLY A 29 6.76 3.56 12.27
CA GLY A 29 7.04 4.73 11.45
C GLY A 29 6.96 4.38 9.97
N ASP A 30 5.81 4.65 9.38
CA ASP A 30 5.52 4.55 7.95
C ASP A 30 6.62 5.20 7.10
N VAL A 31 7.53 4.38 6.55
CA VAL A 31 8.55 4.83 5.60
C VAL A 31 7.90 5.21 4.25
N THR A 32 6.61 4.94 4.05
CA THR A 32 5.93 5.24 2.79
C THR A 32 5.62 6.73 2.58
N GLY A 33 5.61 7.54 3.64
CA GLY A 33 5.37 8.99 3.56
C GLY A 33 6.57 9.84 3.11
N ARG A 34 7.78 9.25 2.97
CA ARG A 34 9.01 9.95 2.55
C ARG A 34 9.68 9.39 1.31
N MET A 35 9.13 8.33 0.74
CA MET A 35 9.69 7.74 -0.46
C MET A 35 9.08 8.44 -1.69
N ASN A 36 9.75 9.51 -2.16
CA ASN A 36 9.64 9.92 -3.56
C ASN A 36 10.26 8.81 -4.41
N ILE A 37 9.49 7.76 -4.70
CA ILE A 37 9.90 6.65 -5.57
C ILE A 37 9.94 7.18 -7.00
N GLY A 38 11.05 7.83 -7.33
CA GLY A 38 11.42 8.13 -8.71
C GLY A 38 11.70 6.83 -9.44
N ILE A 39 10.75 6.41 -10.28
CA ILE A 39 10.95 5.70 -11.55
C ILE A 39 12.04 4.61 -11.52
N THR A 40 11.86 3.60 -10.67
CA THR A 40 12.47 2.27 -10.89
C THR A 40 11.41 1.19 -10.78
N ALA A 41 10.31 1.41 -11.49
CA ALA A 41 9.34 0.38 -11.81
C ALA A 41 9.94 -0.54 -12.90
N SER A 42 10.99 -1.29 -12.55
CA SER A 42 11.59 -2.30 -13.42
C SER A 42 10.59 -3.45 -13.60
N GLY A 43 9.93 -3.51 -14.75
CA GLY A 43 8.95 -4.57 -15.07
C GLY A 43 7.61 -4.05 -15.63
N PHE A 44 7.37 -2.75 -15.61
CA PHE A 44 6.11 -2.14 -16.04
C PHE A 44 6.17 -1.70 -17.50
N ASP A 45 5.04 -1.80 -18.19
CA ASP A 45 4.87 -1.26 -19.54
C ASP A 45 3.95 -0.04 -19.52
N GLN A 46 2.75 -0.20 -18.95
CA GLN A 46 1.72 0.83 -18.97
C GLN A 46 0.74 0.70 -17.80
N ILE A 47 0.29 1.83 -17.27
CA ILE A 47 -0.88 1.92 -16.38
C ILE A 47 -1.90 2.85 -17.03
N ARG A 48 -3.12 2.36 -17.21
CA ARG A 48 -4.25 3.13 -17.74
C ARG A 48 -5.29 3.29 -16.65
N LEU A 49 -5.67 4.53 -16.41
CA LEU A 49 -6.71 4.93 -15.48
C LEU A 49 -7.90 5.49 -16.26
N ASP A 50 -9.08 4.98 -15.98
CA ASP A 50 -10.36 5.51 -16.43
C ASP A 50 -11.23 5.84 -15.20
N CYS A 51 -11.74 7.07 -15.16
CA CYS A 51 -12.50 7.62 -14.04
C CYS A 51 -13.99 7.34 -14.25
N GLY A 52 -14.46 6.26 -13.63
CA GLY A 52 -15.88 5.91 -13.62
C GLY A 52 -16.70 6.88 -12.76
N SER A 53 -18.03 6.71 -12.79
CA SER A 53 -18.93 7.55 -12.00
C SER A 53 -18.79 7.38 -10.49
N ASN A 54 -18.29 6.23 -10.02
CA ASN A 54 -18.14 5.91 -8.60
C ASN A 54 -16.94 4.99 -8.30
N ASN A 55 -16.02 4.83 -9.24
CA ASN A 55 -14.87 3.94 -9.08
C ASN A 55 -13.74 4.30 -10.05
N PHE A 56 -12.51 4.00 -9.63
CA PHE A 56 -11.35 3.93 -10.52
C PHE A 56 -11.40 2.63 -11.32
N GLN A 57 -11.23 2.71 -12.65
CA GLN A 57 -10.98 1.56 -13.51
C GLN A 57 -9.52 1.55 -13.92
N VAL A 58 -8.73 0.72 -13.26
CA VAL A 58 -7.28 0.65 -13.47
C VAL A 58 -6.94 -0.58 -14.29
N VAL A 59 -6.20 -0.39 -15.38
CA VAL A 59 -5.61 -1.46 -16.19
C VAL A 59 -4.10 -1.34 -16.12
N ILE A 60 -3.45 -2.41 -15.69
CA ILE A 60 -1.99 -2.47 -15.53
C ILE A 60 -1.46 -3.47 -16.54
N GLU A 61 -0.43 -3.08 -17.28
CA GLU A 61 0.27 -3.92 -18.24
C GLU A 61 1.75 -3.99 -17.89
N THR A 62 2.27 -5.21 -17.79
CA THR A 62 3.67 -5.50 -17.43
C THR A 62 4.46 -6.01 -18.63
N LYS A 63 5.76 -5.71 -18.65
CA LYS A 63 6.69 -6.11 -19.71
C LYS A 63 6.85 -7.64 -19.78
N ALA A 64 6.83 -8.30 -18.62
CA ALA A 64 6.94 -9.75 -18.47
C ALA A 64 5.81 -10.31 -17.59
N ASP A 65 5.72 -11.64 -17.50
CA ASP A 65 4.81 -12.32 -16.58
C ASP A 65 5.05 -11.84 -15.15
N PHE A 66 4.00 -11.34 -14.50
CA PHE A 66 4.07 -10.78 -13.15
C PHE A 66 3.42 -11.73 -12.14
N LYS A 67 4.16 -12.00 -11.06
CA LYS A 67 3.70 -12.73 -9.89
C LYS A 67 4.00 -11.87 -8.67
N GLY A 68 3.03 -11.75 -7.78
CA GLY A 68 3.12 -10.83 -6.65
C GLY A 68 1.74 -10.34 -6.22
N VAL A 69 1.67 -9.15 -5.67
CA VAL A 69 0.43 -8.56 -5.18
C VAL A 69 0.28 -7.13 -5.68
N ILE A 70 -0.97 -6.74 -5.93
CA ILE A 70 -1.36 -5.39 -6.35
C ILE A 70 -2.40 -4.90 -5.37
N TYR A 71 -2.18 -3.76 -4.72
CA TYR A 71 -3.09 -3.29 -3.67
C TYR A 71 -3.09 -1.78 -3.51
N THR A 72 -4.14 -1.21 -2.92
CA THR A 72 -4.14 0.21 -2.53
C THR A 72 -3.38 0.41 -1.23
N ARG A 73 -2.68 1.54 -1.07
CA ARG A 73 -2.00 1.88 0.20
C ARG A 73 -2.96 1.71 1.38
N GLY A 74 -2.50 1.02 2.43
CA GLY A 74 -3.31 0.69 3.61
C GLY A 74 -4.13 -0.60 3.50
N SER A 75 -4.19 -1.24 2.33
CA SER A 75 -4.98 -2.47 2.11
C SER A 75 -4.16 -3.77 2.08
N PHE A 76 -2.84 -3.72 2.30
CA PHE A 76 -1.98 -4.90 2.24
C PHE A 76 -2.44 -6.03 3.18
N TYR A 77 -2.73 -5.70 4.44
CA TYR A 77 -3.10 -6.70 5.45
C TYR A 77 -4.52 -7.22 5.31
N SER A 78 -5.42 -6.45 4.67
CA SER A 78 -6.80 -6.91 4.48
C SER A 78 -6.86 -8.10 3.52
N ARG A 79 -5.94 -8.15 2.54
CA ARG A 79 -5.84 -9.19 1.51
C ARG A 79 -7.18 -9.52 0.84
N LYS A 80 -8.05 -8.51 0.71
CA LYS A 80 -9.42 -8.66 0.19
C LYS A 80 -9.62 -7.82 -1.07
N PRO A 81 -10.29 -8.37 -2.10
CA PRO A 81 -10.81 -7.55 -3.19
C PRO A 81 -11.88 -6.57 -2.65
N PRO A 82 -12.09 -5.42 -3.32
CA PRO A 82 -11.43 -4.97 -4.55
C PRO A 82 -10.06 -4.29 -4.34
N CYS A 83 -9.65 -4.08 -3.09
CA CYS A 83 -8.48 -3.28 -2.73
C CYS A 83 -7.14 -4.03 -2.79
N PHE A 84 -7.19 -5.34 -3.00
CA PHE A 84 -6.05 -6.23 -3.06
C PHE A 84 -6.30 -7.31 -4.12
N LEU A 85 -5.28 -7.57 -4.92
CA LEU A 85 -5.24 -8.60 -5.95
C LEU A 85 -3.96 -9.42 -5.77
N ASP A 86 -4.12 -10.73 -5.60
CA ASP A 86 -3.02 -11.70 -5.66
C ASP A 86 -2.81 -12.11 -7.12
N ALA A 87 -1.71 -11.65 -7.72
CA ALA A 87 -1.33 -11.97 -9.08
C ALA A 87 -0.48 -13.24 -9.08
N ASN A 88 -1.05 -14.35 -9.56
CA ASN A 88 -0.35 -15.64 -9.67
C ASN A 88 0.22 -15.89 -11.09
N GLY A 89 0.40 -14.83 -11.86
CA GLY A 89 0.83 -14.85 -13.27
C GLY A 89 -0.06 -13.96 -14.14
N GLY A 90 0.41 -13.65 -15.33
CA GLY A 90 -0.22 -12.79 -16.32
C GLY A 90 0.56 -11.50 -16.57
N ARG A 91 0.15 -10.79 -17.62
CA ARG A 91 0.75 -9.51 -18.01
C ARG A 91 -0.22 -8.34 -17.95
N ARG A 92 -1.49 -8.60 -17.68
CA ARG A 92 -2.56 -7.61 -17.72
C ARG A 92 -3.51 -7.82 -16.58
N PHE A 93 -3.63 -6.81 -15.72
CA PHE A 93 -4.47 -6.83 -14.54
C PHE A 93 -5.49 -5.71 -14.60
N ARG A 94 -6.71 -5.99 -14.13
CA ARG A 94 -7.79 -5.01 -14.08
C ARG A 94 -8.31 -4.91 -12.66
N LEU A 95 -8.33 -3.70 -12.13
CA LEU A 95 -8.89 -3.41 -10.81
C LEU A 95 -10.01 -2.38 -10.97
N ARG A 96 -11.09 -2.61 -10.23
CA ARG A 96 -12.21 -1.68 -10.12
C ARG A 96 -12.32 -1.28 -8.65
N ILE A 97 -11.87 -0.08 -8.33
CA ILE A 97 -11.70 0.38 -6.95
C ILE A 97 -12.78 1.42 -6.64
N PRO A 98 -13.77 1.12 -5.77
CA PRO A 98 -14.81 2.07 -5.40
C PRO A 98 -14.22 3.31 -4.72
N TYR A 99 -14.81 4.49 -4.95
CA TYR A 99 -14.37 5.74 -4.32
C TYR A 99 -14.62 5.80 -2.81
N ASP A 100 -15.55 5.02 -2.31
CA ASP A 100 -15.94 4.93 -0.90
C ASP A 100 -15.21 3.81 -0.13
N GLU A 101 -14.34 3.05 -0.79
CA GLU A 101 -13.60 1.94 -0.21
C GLU A 101 -12.08 2.12 -0.37
N CYS A 102 -11.30 1.10 0.01
CA CYS A 102 -9.88 0.99 -0.32
C CYS A 102 -8.96 2.14 0.11
N LYS A 103 -9.39 2.92 1.12
CA LYS A 103 -8.66 4.09 1.64
C LYS A 103 -8.42 5.16 0.56
N VAL A 104 -9.40 5.35 -0.31
CA VAL A 104 -9.44 6.46 -1.24
C VAL A 104 -9.50 7.77 -0.45
N GLU A 105 -8.64 8.71 -0.82
CA GLU A 105 -8.71 10.09 -0.34
C GLU A 105 -9.74 10.83 -1.20
N ASP A 106 -10.68 11.50 -0.55
CA ASP A 106 -11.79 12.22 -1.17
C ASP A 106 -11.70 13.70 -0.79
N ASP A 107 -11.51 14.55 -1.79
CA ASP A 107 -11.52 16.01 -1.71
C ASP A 107 -12.58 16.56 -2.67
N GLU A 108 -13.84 16.50 -2.22
CA GLU A 108 -15.06 16.95 -2.90
C GLU A 108 -15.39 16.18 -4.19
N GLU A 109 -14.70 16.51 -5.28
CA GLU A 109 -14.85 15.89 -6.60
C GLU A 109 -13.53 15.27 -7.11
N LYS A 110 -12.49 15.29 -6.27
CA LYS A 110 -11.18 14.72 -6.57
C LYS A 110 -10.92 13.51 -5.67
N PHE A 111 -10.75 12.37 -6.32
CA PHE A 111 -10.48 11.10 -5.66
C PHE A 111 -9.04 10.69 -5.92
N GLN A 112 -8.32 10.35 -4.85
CA GLN A 112 -6.91 9.99 -4.91
C GLN A 112 -6.60 8.60 -4.34
N ILE A 113 -5.99 7.83 -5.24
CA ILE A 113 -5.27 6.56 -5.16
C ILE A 113 -3.80 6.58 -4.77
N THR A 114 -3.30 5.66 -3.95
CA THR A 114 -1.97 5.10 -4.26
C THR A 114 -2.05 3.61 -4.47
N LEU A 115 -1.70 3.17 -5.68
CA LEU A 115 -1.61 1.77 -6.05
C LEU A 115 -0.19 1.27 -5.84
N ILE A 116 -0.03 0.16 -5.13
CA ILE A 116 1.24 -0.50 -4.84
C ILE A 116 1.26 -1.84 -5.58
N LEU A 117 2.38 -2.11 -6.24
CA LEU A 117 2.69 -3.40 -6.82
C LEU A 117 3.96 -3.95 -6.19
N GLN A 118 3.88 -5.17 -5.70
CA GLN A 118 4.93 -5.83 -4.96
C GLN A 118 5.19 -7.20 -5.58
N HIS A 119 6.43 -7.49 -5.95
CA HIS A 119 6.81 -8.77 -6.56
C HIS A 119 6.82 -9.91 -5.54
N ASP A 120 7.19 -9.61 -4.29
CA ASP A 120 7.06 -10.54 -3.17
C ASP A 120 5.72 -10.36 -2.45
N LYS A 121 5.22 -11.41 -1.80
CA LYS A 121 3.99 -11.35 -0.99
C LYS A 121 4.22 -10.90 0.44
N GLU A 122 5.48 -10.80 0.88
CA GLU A 122 5.87 -10.54 2.26
C GLU A 122 6.88 -9.40 2.38
N LEU A 123 7.81 -9.25 1.42
CA LEU A 123 8.90 -8.26 1.50
C LEU A 123 8.84 -7.21 0.38
N ILE A 124 9.19 -5.97 0.70
CA ILE A 124 9.38 -4.94 -0.32
C ILE A 124 10.75 -5.18 -0.97
N MET A 125 10.77 -5.34 -2.28
CA MET A 125 11.94 -5.63 -3.09
C MET A 125 12.26 -4.47 -4.05
N PRO A 126 13.54 -4.32 -4.46
CA PRO A 126 13.88 -3.45 -5.57
C PRO A 126 13.09 -3.84 -6.83
N GLY A 127 12.41 -2.87 -7.45
CA GLY A 127 11.52 -3.08 -8.59
C GLY A 127 10.03 -3.00 -8.25
N ASP A 128 9.68 -3.00 -6.97
CA ASP A 128 8.32 -2.67 -6.52
C ASP A 128 7.97 -1.22 -6.83
N GLY A 129 6.70 -0.99 -7.14
CA GLY A 129 6.21 0.29 -7.64
C GLY A 129 5.07 0.85 -6.80
N ALA A 130 5.05 2.17 -6.64
CA ALA A 130 3.91 2.90 -6.09
C ALA A 130 3.48 4.00 -7.07
N PHE A 131 2.20 4.05 -7.37
CA PHE A 131 1.62 4.94 -8.37
C PHE A 131 0.49 5.74 -7.75
N ALA A 132 0.66 7.06 -7.70
CA ALA A 132 -0.41 7.97 -7.33
C ALA A 132 -1.38 8.12 -8.50
N LEU A 133 -2.65 7.82 -8.27
CA LEU A 133 -3.71 7.90 -9.27
C LEU A 133 -4.75 8.91 -8.81
N GLU A 134 -5.23 9.76 -9.71
CA GLU A 134 -6.19 10.80 -9.39
C GLU A 134 -7.30 10.86 -10.44
N CYS A 135 -8.53 10.86 -9.97
CA CYS A 135 -9.73 11.14 -10.75
C CYS A 135 -10.36 12.44 -10.30
N ASP A 136 -10.55 13.36 -11.24
CA ASP A 136 -11.29 14.61 -11.04
C ASP A 136 -12.62 14.47 -11.77
N LEU A 137 -13.74 14.47 -11.05
CA LEU A 137 -15.06 14.28 -11.65
C LEU A 137 -15.56 15.51 -12.42
N THR A 138 -14.98 16.70 -12.17
CA THR A 138 -15.22 17.88 -12.99
C THR A 138 -14.66 17.69 -14.39
N ASN A 139 -13.59 16.90 -14.53
CA ASN A 139 -12.88 16.66 -15.78
C ASN A 139 -12.57 15.17 -15.97
N LYS A 140 -13.56 14.45 -16.49
CA LYS A 140 -13.50 12.99 -16.71
C LYS A 140 -12.51 12.62 -17.81
N ASP A 141 -11.25 12.48 -17.42
CA ASP A 141 -10.16 12.12 -18.32
C ASP A 141 -9.72 10.67 -18.15
N THR A 142 -9.43 10.01 -19.28
CA THR A 142 -8.65 8.77 -19.27
C THR A 142 -7.16 9.13 -19.24
N LYS A 143 -6.46 8.73 -18.17
CA LYS A 143 -5.03 8.99 -18.02
C LYS A 143 -4.24 7.72 -18.34
N THR A 144 -3.15 7.86 -19.09
CA THR A 144 -2.22 6.77 -19.39
C THR A 144 -0.83 7.17 -18.94
N PHE A 145 -0.23 6.33 -18.11
CA PHE A 145 1.12 6.46 -17.59
C PHE A 145 1.98 5.40 -18.26
N LYS A 146 2.98 5.83 -19.06
CA LYS A 146 4.03 4.94 -19.57
C LYS A 146 5.18 4.95 -18.57
N VAL A 147 5.70 3.77 -18.25
CA VAL A 147 6.66 3.56 -17.16
C VAL A 147 8.00 3.05 -17.67
#